data_AF-F1L7N6-F1
#
_entry.id   AF-F1L7N6-F1
#
_cell.length_a   1.000
_cell.length_b   1.000
_cell.length_c   1.000
_cell.angle_alpha   90.00
_cell.angle_beta   90.00
_cell.angle_gamma   90.00
#
_symmetry.space_group_name_H-M   'P 1'
#
loop_
_entity.id
_entity.type
_entity.pdbx_description
1 polymer ?
#
loop_
_entity_poly.entity_id
_entity_poly.type
_entity_poly.pdbx_seq_one_letter_code
_entity_poly.pdbx_strand_id
1 'polypeptide(L)'
;MAYFYELGAHPDPLEWRSICRSVLVDVSRALATASTGKKSPNSVQLHPGDVRALSITFEQHSWIRNLQQRSSAHLERFLVAADWFISNQDQYGGWPVPVERSIAEKRIVLKAGWHSAMAQGHAMSVLTRAYSITHDYKYLRAAMKATLLFKINASEGGVRSELFGHAWYEEYPTQPGAQ
;
A
#
# COMPACT_ATOMS: atom_id res chain seq x y z
N MET A 1 -25.31 -16.51 -1.05
CA MET A 1 -24.45 -15.70 -0.15
C MET A 1 -23.94 -14.51 -0.95
N ALA A 2 -23.97 -13.30 -0.37
CA ALA A 2 -23.52 -12.07 -1.04
C ALA A 2 -22.39 -11.44 -0.23
N TYR A 3 -21.43 -10.83 -0.92
CA TYR A 3 -20.28 -10.14 -0.34
C TYR A 3 -20.18 -8.75 -0.97
N PHE A 4 -19.80 -7.76 -0.18
CA PHE A 4 -19.80 -6.37 -0.58
C PHE A 4 -18.41 -5.77 -0.40
N TYR A 5 -17.98 -5.02 -1.42
CA TYR A 5 -16.78 -4.19 -1.38
C TYR A 5 -17.16 -2.78 -1.79
N GLU A 6 -16.78 -1.80 -0.99
CA GLU A 6 -16.93 -0.40 -1.36
C GLU A 6 -15.74 0.05 -2.22
N LEU A 7 -16.00 0.94 -3.17
CA LEU A 7 -14.96 1.54 -4.03
C LEU A 7 -14.33 2.80 -3.41
N GLY A 8 -14.61 3.07 -2.13
CA GLY A 8 -14.12 4.23 -1.39
C GLY A 8 -15.05 5.45 -1.50
N ALA A 9 -14.48 6.65 -1.33
CA ALA A 9 -15.21 7.91 -1.29
C ALA A 9 -16.22 8.06 -2.44
N HIS A 10 -17.41 8.57 -2.11
CA HIS A 10 -18.52 8.74 -3.05
C HIS A 10 -18.04 9.40 -4.34
N PRO A 11 -18.31 8.78 -5.50
CA PRO A 11 -17.84 9.33 -6.75
C PRO A 11 -18.48 10.68 -7.04
N ASP A 12 -17.65 11.62 -7.50
CA ASP A 12 -18.16 12.78 -8.21
C ASP A 12 -18.90 12.26 -9.45
N PRO A 13 -20.22 12.49 -9.58
CA PRO A 13 -21.02 11.98 -10.69
C PRO A 13 -20.58 12.55 -12.06
N LEU A 14 -19.72 13.57 -12.08
CA LEU A 14 -19.21 14.20 -13.30
C LEU A 14 -17.84 13.66 -13.73
N GLU A 15 -17.19 12.79 -12.94
CA GLU A 15 -15.84 12.28 -13.23
C GLU A 15 -15.85 10.82 -13.70
N TRP A 16 -15.12 10.55 -14.79
CA TRP A 16 -14.85 9.17 -15.22
C TRP A 16 -13.85 8.49 -14.27
N ARG A 17 -14.15 7.26 -13.86
CA ARG A 17 -13.25 6.43 -13.04
C ARG A 17 -12.94 5.11 -13.73
N SER A 18 -11.68 4.71 -13.67
CA SER A 18 -11.24 3.38 -14.07
C SER A 18 -11.31 2.43 -12.88
N ILE A 19 -12.02 1.31 -13.03
CA ILE A 19 -12.15 0.28 -11.99
C ILE A 19 -11.47 -0.99 -12.50
N CYS A 20 -10.46 -1.46 -11.75
CA CYS A 20 -9.78 -2.72 -12.01
C CYS A 20 -9.89 -3.62 -10.78
N ARG A 21 -10.56 -4.77 -10.92
CA ARG A 21 -10.76 -5.75 -9.85
C ARG A 21 -10.25 -7.11 -10.26
N SER A 22 -9.67 -7.82 -9.30
CA SER A 22 -9.29 -9.22 -9.46
C SER A 22 -10.34 -10.09 -8.80
N VAL A 23 -11.30 -10.58 -9.58
CA VAL A 23 -12.42 -11.40 -9.10
C VAL A 23 -11.94 -12.59 -8.26
N LEU A 24 -10.84 -13.24 -8.66
CA LEU A 24 -10.21 -14.34 -7.90
C LEU A 24 -9.77 -13.91 -6.49
N VAL A 25 -9.20 -12.71 -6.36
CA VAL A 25 -8.71 -12.18 -5.07
C VAL A 25 -9.90 -11.73 -4.22
N ASP A 26 -10.86 -11.05 -4.84
CA ASP A 26 -12.07 -10.59 -4.14
C ASP A 26 -12.86 -11.77 -3.57
N VAL A 27 -13.06 -12.85 -4.34
CA VAL A 27 -13.72 -14.07 -3.84
C VAL A 27 -12.90 -14.77 -2.75
N SER A 28 -11.58 -14.91 -2.95
CA SER A 28 -10.69 -15.51 -1.95
C SER A 28 -10.74 -14.78 -0.60
N ARG A 29 -10.74 -13.44 -0.63
CA ARG A 29 -10.84 -12.60 0.57
C ARG A 29 -12.23 -12.66 1.20
N ALA A 30 -13.28 -12.60 0.39
CA ALA A 30 -14.67 -12.73 0.85
C ALA A 30 -14.89 -14.05 1.61
N LEU A 31 -14.45 -15.17 1.04
CA LEU A 31 -14.58 -16.49 1.67
C LEU A 31 -13.77 -16.59 2.97
N ALA A 32 -12.57 -15.99 3.02
CA ALA A 32 -11.77 -15.97 4.24
C ALA A 32 -12.43 -15.18 5.38
N THR A 33 -13.21 -14.14 5.08
CA THR A 33 -13.98 -13.38 6.08
C THR A 33 -15.18 -14.17 6.61
N ALA A 34 -15.73 -15.10 5.82
CA ALA A 34 -16.87 -15.93 6.22
C ALA A 34 -16.51 -17.11 7.14
N SER A 35 -15.26 -17.57 7.16
CA SER A 35 -14.83 -18.67 8.02
C SER A 35 -14.63 -18.21 9.47
N THR A 36 -15.60 -18.48 10.33
CA THR A 36 -15.59 -18.14 11.77
C THR A 36 -14.71 -19.06 12.64
N GLY A 37 -14.03 -20.03 12.03
CA GLY A 37 -13.16 -20.98 12.75
C GLY A 37 -11.80 -20.39 13.07
N LYS A 38 -11.43 -20.35 14.36
CA LYS A 38 -10.05 -20.13 14.83
C LYS A 38 -9.12 -21.20 14.21
N LYS A 39 -8.56 -20.92 13.03
CA LYS A 39 -7.31 -21.43 12.41
C LYS A 39 -7.36 -21.25 10.87
N SER A 40 -7.04 -20.07 10.35
CA SER A 40 -5.72 -19.77 9.76
C SER A 40 -5.74 -18.35 9.14
N PRO A 41 -4.64 -17.60 9.18
CA PRO A 41 -4.50 -16.31 8.49
C PRO A 41 -4.28 -16.45 6.97
N ASN A 42 -4.46 -17.65 6.39
CA ASN A 42 -4.34 -17.85 4.95
C ASN A 42 -5.70 -17.61 4.28
N SER A 43 -5.72 -16.62 3.40
CA SER A 43 -6.75 -16.48 2.35
C SER A 43 -7.06 -17.83 1.72
N VAL A 44 -8.34 -18.13 1.45
CA VAL A 44 -8.72 -19.34 0.71
C VAL A 44 -7.93 -19.35 -0.59
N GLN A 45 -7.05 -20.34 -0.76
CA GLN A 45 -6.18 -20.40 -1.93
C GLN A 45 -7.01 -20.85 -3.14
N LEU A 46 -7.27 -19.91 -4.04
CA LEU A 46 -7.96 -20.15 -5.29
C LEU A 46 -6.98 -20.04 -6.45
N HIS A 47 -7.18 -20.85 -7.48
CA HIS A 47 -6.38 -20.91 -8.69
C HIS A 47 -7.17 -20.39 -9.89
N PRO A 48 -6.49 -19.96 -10.98
CA PRO A 48 -7.17 -19.62 -12.22
C PRO A 48 -8.06 -20.79 -12.70
N GLY A 49 -9.35 -20.51 -12.91
CA GLY A 49 -10.36 -21.52 -13.27
C GLY A 49 -11.35 -21.83 -12.15
N ASP A 50 -10.98 -21.64 -10.89
CA ASP A 50 -11.86 -21.89 -9.73
C ASP A 50 -13.03 -20.89 -9.67
N VAL A 51 -12.86 -19.71 -10.27
CA VAL A 51 -13.86 -18.65 -10.28
C VAL A 51 -14.16 -18.25 -11.72
N ARG A 52 -15.45 -18.22 -12.07
CA ARG A 52 -15.96 -17.76 -13.36
C ARG A 52 -16.95 -16.63 -13.15
N ALA A 53 -16.73 -15.51 -13.85
CA ALA A 53 -17.73 -14.46 -13.96
C ALA A 53 -18.87 -14.96 -14.87
N LEU A 54 -20.10 -14.97 -14.35
CA LEU A 54 -21.30 -15.41 -15.09
C LEU A 54 -22.05 -14.22 -15.67
N SER A 55 -22.25 -13.18 -14.88
CA SER A 55 -22.90 -11.95 -15.27
C SER A 55 -22.31 -10.78 -14.49
N ILE A 56 -22.47 -9.58 -15.04
CA ILE A 56 -22.23 -8.31 -14.36
C ILE A 56 -23.51 -7.47 -14.52
N THR A 57 -23.98 -6.93 -13.40
CA THR A 57 -25.20 -6.13 -13.36
C THR A 57 -24.84 -4.76 -12.81
N PHE A 58 -25.38 -3.72 -13.45
CA PHE A 58 -25.28 -2.35 -13.00
C PHE A 58 -26.68 -1.90 -12.62
N GLU A 59 -26.83 -1.41 -11.39
CA GLU A 59 -28.11 -0.93 -10.90
C GLU A 59 -28.18 0.59 -11.01
N GLN A 60 -29.40 1.13 -11.10
CA GLN A 60 -29.66 2.58 -11.22
C GLN A 60 -29.11 3.21 -12.52
N HIS A 61 -28.87 4.52 -12.51
CA HIS A 61 -28.39 5.25 -13.68
C HIS A 61 -26.87 5.15 -13.79
N SER A 62 -26.38 4.40 -14.78
CA SER A 62 -24.96 4.09 -14.95
C SER A 62 -24.48 4.37 -16.37
N TRP A 63 -23.32 5.01 -16.50
CA TRP A 63 -22.58 5.11 -17.77
C TRP A 63 -21.34 4.25 -17.70
N ILE A 64 -21.19 3.35 -18.67
CA ILE A 64 -20.09 2.37 -18.70
C ILE A 64 -19.37 2.52 -20.03
N ARG A 65 -18.05 2.53 -19.96
CA ARG A 65 -17.17 2.56 -21.14
C ARG A 65 -16.05 1.55 -20.94
N ASN A 66 -15.70 0.83 -22.01
CA ASN A 66 -14.56 -0.09 -22.06
C ASN A 66 -14.59 -1.23 -21.02
N LEU A 67 -15.73 -1.91 -20.88
CA LEU A 67 -15.83 -3.12 -20.05
C LEU A 67 -15.02 -4.27 -20.68
N GLN A 68 -13.99 -4.73 -19.96
CA GLN A 68 -13.08 -5.78 -20.45
C GLN A 68 -12.73 -6.75 -19.33
N GLN A 69 -12.63 -8.04 -19.67
CA GLN A 69 -12.04 -9.07 -18.81
C GLN A 69 -10.67 -9.45 -19.38
N ARG A 70 -9.64 -9.45 -18.52
CA ARG A 70 -8.26 -9.75 -18.88
C ARG A 70 -7.67 -10.78 -17.91
N SER A 71 -6.70 -11.55 -18.39
CA SER A 71 -5.95 -12.48 -17.53
C SER A 71 -5.07 -11.76 -16.51
N SER A 72 -4.63 -10.54 -16.83
CA SER A 72 -3.85 -9.69 -15.92
C SER A 72 -4.06 -8.19 -16.18
N ALA A 73 -3.72 -7.40 -15.17
CA ALA A 73 -3.71 -5.93 -15.17
C ALA A 73 -2.57 -5.43 -14.26
N HIS A 74 -1.35 -5.92 -14.51
CA HIS A 74 -0.21 -5.70 -13.61
C HIS A 74 0.22 -4.23 -13.57
N LEU A 75 0.26 -3.56 -14.73
CA LEU A 75 0.67 -2.16 -14.82
C LEU A 75 -0.35 -1.24 -14.12
N GLU A 76 -1.64 -1.50 -14.34
CA GLU A 76 -2.73 -0.74 -13.73
C GLU A 76 -2.68 -0.85 -12.20
N ARG A 77 -2.50 -2.08 -11.68
CA ARG A 77 -2.35 -2.32 -10.24
C ARG A 77 -1.08 -1.69 -9.67
N PHE A 78 0.02 -1.72 -10.41
CA PHE A 78 1.27 -1.07 -10.03
C PHE A 78 1.09 0.46 -9.93
N LEU A 79 0.43 1.08 -10.90
CA LEU A 79 0.19 2.53 -10.89
C LEU A 79 -0.78 2.94 -9.78
N VAL A 80 -1.81 2.14 -9.49
CA VAL A 80 -2.68 2.37 -8.32
C VAL A 80 -1.87 2.38 -7.02
N ALA A 81 -0.91 1.46 -6.85
CA ALA A 81 -0.02 1.48 -5.68
C ALA A 81 0.91 2.71 -5.67
N ALA A 82 1.44 3.11 -6.83
CA ALA A 82 2.28 4.30 -6.94
C ALA A 82 1.50 5.59 -6.61
N ASP A 83 0.27 5.71 -7.11
CA ASP A 83 -0.62 6.84 -6.81
C ASP A 83 -1.01 6.87 -5.32
N TRP A 84 -1.20 5.71 -4.69
CA TRP A 84 -1.42 5.63 -3.25
C TRP A 84 -0.23 6.22 -2.46
N PHE A 85 1.01 5.91 -2.85
CA PHE A 85 2.19 6.50 -2.20
C PHE A 85 2.23 8.02 -2.30
N ILE A 86 1.80 8.60 -3.43
CA ILE A 86 1.72 10.06 -3.56
C ILE A 86 0.67 10.63 -2.62
N SER A 87 -0.54 10.09 -2.64
CA SER A 87 -1.68 10.62 -1.87
C SER A 87 -1.54 10.44 -0.36
N ASN A 88 -0.66 9.54 0.10
CA ASN A 88 -0.46 9.23 1.51
C ASN A 88 0.94 9.60 2.02
N GLN A 89 1.74 10.33 1.22
CA GLN A 89 3.01 10.87 1.69
C GLN A 89 2.74 12.08 2.61
N ASP A 90 3.30 12.06 3.81
CA ASP A 90 3.15 13.15 4.76
C ASP A 90 3.98 14.39 4.38
N GLN A 91 3.87 15.45 5.18
CA GLN A 91 4.62 16.69 4.96
C GLN A 91 6.14 16.54 5.07
N TYR A 92 6.62 15.55 5.83
CA TYR A 92 8.05 15.25 6.03
C TYR A 92 8.64 14.35 4.93
N GLY A 93 7.80 13.83 4.02
CA GLY A 93 8.20 12.94 2.94
C GLY A 93 8.07 11.45 3.29
N GLY A 94 7.51 11.13 4.45
CA GLY A 94 7.36 9.78 4.96
C GLY A 94 6.00 9.15 4.70
N TRP A 95 5.93 7.85 4.97
CA TRP A 95 4.68 7.11 5.15
C TRP A 95 4.59 6.62 6.59
N PRO A 96 3.94 7.38 7.49
CA PRO A 96 3.90 7.08 8.92
C PRO A 96 3.14 5.79 9.18
N VAL A 97 3.70 4.89 9.98
CA VAL A 97 3.06 3.64 10.35
C VAL A 97 1.98 3.93 11.41
N PRO A 98 0.68 3.67 11.15
CA PRO A 98 -0.41 4.13 12.00
C PRO A 98 -0.63 3.27 13.25
N VAL A 99 0.28 2.33 13.52
CA VAL A 99 0.18 1.38 14.63
C VAL A 99 1.43 1.41 15.49
N GLU A 100 1.22 1.14 16.78
CA GLU A 100 2.31 0.94 17.72
C GLU A 100 3.08 -0.34 17.40
N ARG A 101 4.41 -0.29 17.57
CA ARG A 101 5.28 -1.46 17.47
C ARG A 101 6.07 -1.64 18.75
N SER A 102 5.84 -2.76 19.43
CA SER A 102 6.63 -3.20 20.57
C SER A 102 7.76 -4.11 20.11
N ILE A 103 8.98 -3.83 20.56
CA ILE A 103 10.22 -4.58 20.27
C ILE A 103 10.83 -5.04 21.61
N ALA A 104 11.59 -6.14 21.57
CA ALA A 104 12.28 -6.70 22.73
C ALA A 104 11.36 -6.90 23.95
N GLU A 105 10.33 -7.74 23.82
CA GLU A 105 9.39 -8.07 24.91
C GLU A 105 8.70 -6.84 25.55
N LYS A 106 8.35 -5.82 24.74
CA LYS A 106 7.75 -4.54 25.18
C LYS A 106 8.68 -3.59 25.92
N ARG A 107 9.99 -3.84 25.91
CA ARG A 107 10.96 -2.89 26.51
C ARG A 107 11.12 -1.63 25.69
N ILE A 108 10.91 -1.71 24.38
CA ILE A 108 10.96 -0.55 23.48
C ILE A 108 9.65 -0.46 22.70
N VAL A 109 9.04 0.71 22.71
CA VAL A 109 7.75 0.96 22.07
C VAL A 109 7.87 2.12 21.10
N LEU A 110 7.66 1.84 19.82
CA LEU A 110 7.48 2.84 18.79
C LEU A 110 6.01 3.22 18.73
N LYS A 111 5.70 4.45 19.15
CA LYS A 111 4.35 5.00 19.05
C LYS A 111 3.92 5.12 17.60
N ALA A 112 2.62 4.96 17.33
CA ALA A 112 2.04 5.20 16.01
C ALA A 112 2.50 6.56 15.44
N GLY A 113 2.82 6.58 14.15
CA GLY A 113 3.41 7.72 13.44
C GLY A 113 4.90 7.56 13.11
N TRP A 114 5.55 6.48 13.55
CA TRP A 114 6.97 6.22 13.25
C TRP A 114 7.19 5.91 11.76
N HIS A 115 8.39 6.22 11.27
CA HIS A 115 8.82 5.94 9.88
C HIS A 115 9.83 4.78 9.82
N SER A 116 9.90 4.11 8.69
CA SER A 116 10.81 2.97 8.48
C SER A 116 11.69 3.21 7.26
N ALA A 117 13.02 3.04 7.39
CA ALA A 117 13.92 3.13 6.25
C ALA A 117 13.55 2.12 5.13
N MET A 118 13.08 0.93 5.51
CA MET A 118 12.59 -0.09 4.58
C MET A 118 11.35 0.40 3.83
N ALA A 119 10.36 0.94 4.54
CA ALA A 119 9.15 1.49 3.91
C ALA A 119 9.49 2.63 2.94
N GLN A 120 10.37 3.54 3.35
CA GLN A 120 10.82 4.64 2.49
C GLN A 120 11.54 4.12 1.24
N GLY A 121 12.46 3.16 1.39
CA GLY A 121 13.21 2.58 0.27
C GLY A 121 12.32 1.84 -0.73
N HIS A 122 11.35 1.06 -0.26
CA HIS A 122 10.37 0.40 -1.12
C HIS A 122 9.48 1.40 -1.87
N ALA A 123 9.00 2.43 -1.19
CA ALA A 123 8.19 3.46 -1.83
C ALA A 123 8.99 4.23 -2.89
N MET A 124 10.24 4.62 -2.60
CA MET A 124 11.15 5.23 -3.59
C MET A 124 11.34 4.31 -4.80
N SER A 125 11.50 3.00 -4.57
CA SER A 125 11.60 1.99 -5.64
C SER A 125 10.36 1.92 -6.52
N VAL A 126 9.16 2.01 -5.96
CA VAL A 126 7.90 2.03 -6.72
C VAL A 126 7.77 3.33 -7.51
N LEU A 127 7.99 4.47 -6.85
CA LEU A 127 7.84 5.80 -7.45
C LEU A 127 8.82 6.04 -8.60
N THR A 128 10.09 5.66 -8.44
CA THR A 128 11.09 5.81 -9.51
C THR A 128 10.78 4.95 -10.73
N ARG A 129 10.28 3.72 -10.54
CA ARG A 129 9.80 2.88 -11.65
C ARG A 129 8.54 3.46 -12.31
N ALA A 130 7.63 4.03 -11.53
CA ALA A 130 6.45 4.71 -12.06
C ALA A 130 6.85 5.92 -12.92
N TYR A 131 7.80 6.74 -12.46
CA TYR A 131 8.38 7.81 -13.25
C TYR A 131 9.03 7.30 -14.54
N SER A 132 9.84 6.24 -14.46
CA SER A 132 10.53 5.68 -15.64
C SER A 132 9.58 5.21 -16.74
N ILE A 133 8.37 4.78 -16.40
CA ILE A 133 7.38 4.29 -17.39
C ILE A 133 6.48 5.44 -17.87
N THR A 134 6.01 6.28 -16.95
CA THR A 134 4.99 7.31 -17.25
C THR A 134 5.58 8.66 -17.66
N HIS A 135 6.84 8.93 -17.29
CA HIS A 135 7.50 10.22 -17.36
C HIS A 135 6.77 11.35 -16.59
N ASP A 136 5.84 10.99 -15.68
CA ASP A 136 5.13 11.95 -14.86
C ASP A 136 5.98 12.34 -13.64
N TYR A 137 6.38 13.62 -13.61
CA TYR A 137 7.22 14.19 -12.57
C TYR A 137 6.62 14.11 -11.16
N LYS A 138 5.30 13.90 -11.00
CA LYS A 138 4.70 13.73 -9.67
C LYS A 138 5.35 12.58 -8.90
N TYR A 139 5.69 11.48 -9.59
CA TYR A 139 6.33 10.32 -8.96
C TYR A 139 7.78 10.63 -8.56
N LEU A 140 8.53 11.30 -9.42
CA LEU A 140 9.90 11.70 -9.12
C LEU A 140 9.96 12.66 -7.92
N ARG A 141 9.08 13.66 -7.88
CA ARG A 141 8.99 14.63 -6.77
C ARG A 141 8.72 13.92 -5.44
N ALA A 142 7.77 12.99 -5.41
CA ALA A 142 7.47 12.20 -4.22
C ALA A 142 8.67 11.34 -3.78
N ALA A 143 9.36 10.70 -4.72
CA ALA A 143 10.57 9.92 -4.43
C ALA A 143 11.70 10.78 -3.86
N MET A 144 11.91 11.98 -4.40
CA MET A 144 12.90 12.94 -3.88
C MET A 144 12.55 13.40 -2.46
N LYS A 145 11.28 13.72 -2.21
CA LYS A 145 10.81 14.11 -0.88
C LYS A 145 11.04 13.02 0.16
N ALA A 146 10.91 11.75 -0.22
CA ALA A 146 11.15 10.61 0.67
C ALA A 146 12.58 10.49 1.19
N THR A 147 13.56 11.12 0.52
CA THR A 147 14.96 11.12 0.95
C THR A 147 15.22 12.00 2.17
N LEU A 148 14.31 12.91 2.53
CA LEU A 148 14.49 13.85 3.63
C LEU A 148 14.66 13.15 4.97
N LEU A 149 13.90 12.07 5.22
CA LEU A 149 13.96 11.32 6.48
C LEU A 149 15.31 10.63 6.72
N PHE A 150 16.07 10.33 5.68
CA PHE A 150 17.41 9.71 5.79
C PHE A 150 18.48 10.69 6.30
N LYS A 151 18.14 11.99 6.39
CA LYS A 151 19.01 13.04 6.94
C LYS A 151 18.71 13.35 8.40
N ILE A 152 17.58 12.86 8.92
CA ILE A 152 17.07 13.16 10.26
C ILE A 152 17.35 11.95 11.16
N ASN A 153 17.84 12.20 12.37
CA ASN A 153 18.13 11.11 13.30
C ASN A 153 16.84 10.41 13.74
N ALA A 154 16.93 9.11 14.04
CA ALA A 154 15.83 8.30 14.55
C ALA A 154 15.21 8.92 15.82
N SER A 155 16.03 9.59 16.65
CA SER A 155 15.58 10.30 17.84
C SER A 155 14.77 11.58 17.57
N GLU A 156 14.85 12.11 16.35
CA GLU A 156 14.18 13.35 15.92
C GLU A 156 13.02 13.06 14.96
N GLY A 157 12.56 11.80 14.89
CA GLY A 157 11.49 11.37 14.00
C GLY A 157 11.95 11.04 12.58
N GLY A 158 13.26 10.93 12.33
CA GLY A 158 13.82 10.42 11.10
C GLY A 158 14.06 8.92 11.12
N VAL A 159 14.94 8.45 10.23
CA VAL A 159 15.33 7.03 10.16
C VAL A 159 16.83 6.81 10.25
N ARG A 160 17.64 7.85 10.46
CA ARG A 160 19.10 7.75 10.51
C ARG A 160 19.59 7.44 11.93
N SER A 161 20.53 6.52 12.06
CA SER A 161 21.32 6.28 13.26
C SER A 161 22.80 6.18 12.89
N GLU A 162 23.64 5.92 13.89
CA GLU A 162 25.06 5.66 13.70
C GLU A 162 25.40 4.28 14.26
N LEU A 163 26.12 3.50 13.45
CA LEU A 163 26.65 2.19 13.81
C LEU A 163 28.15 2.16 13.52
N PHE A 164 28.96 1.99 14.56
CA PHE A 164 30.43 1.93 14.45
C PHE A 164 31.04 3.12 13.66
N GLY A 165 30.50 4.33 13.84
CA GLY A 165 30.96 5.52 13.12
C GLY A 165 30.41 5.68 11.69
N HIS A 166 29.50 4.79 11.27
CA HIS A 166 28.87 4.83 9.95
C HIS A 166 27.40 5.15 10.04
N ALA A 167 26.88 5.86 9.03
CA ALA A 167 25.45 6.10 8.92
C ALA A 167 24.72 4.77 8.73
N TRP A 168 23.68 4.56 9.54
CA TRP A 168 22.78 3.43 9.44
C TRP A 168 21.35 3.93 9.27
N TYR A 169 20.52 3.17 8.56
CA TYR A 169 19.13 3.53 8.30
C TYR A 169 18.21 2.48 8.88
N GLU A 170 17.47 2.85 9.91
CA GLU A 170 16.73 1.92 10.74
C GLU A 170 15.44 1.46 10.07
N GLU A 171 15.25 0.14 9.98
CA GLU A 171 13.92 -0.43 9.68
C GLU A 171 12.94 -0.04 10.79
N TYR A 172 13.38 -0.07 12.05
CA TYR A 172 12.63 0.32 13.24
C TYR A 172 13.44 1.37 14.02
N PRO A 173 13.06 2.66 14.00
CA PRO A 173 13.84 3.75 14.61
C PRO A 173 13.72 3.77 16.14
N THR A 174 14.23 2.73 16.81
CA THR A 174 14.18 2.56 18.27
C THR A 174 15.25 3.36 18.99
N GLN A 175 15.05 3.51 20.31
CA GLN A 175 16.07 4.03 21.22
C GLN A 175 16.30 3.04 22.38
N PRO A 176 17.53 2.51 22.56
CA PRO A 176 18.67 2.59 21.64
C PRO A 176 18.35 1.95 20.26
N GLY A 177 19.19 2.20 19.25
CA GLY A 177 19.02 1.60 17.92
C GLY A 177 18.90 0.08 18.00
N ALA A 178 17.99 -0.51 17.22
CA ALA A 178 17.67 -1.93 17.28
C ALA A 178 18.73 -2.73 16.52
N GLN A 179 19.87 -2.98 17.16
CA GLN A 179 20.97 -3.80 16.66
C GLN A 179 21.53 -4.70 17.75
#